data_AF-A0A3Q2IB71-F1
#
_entry.id   AF-A0A3Q2IB71-F1
#
_cell.length_a   1.000
_cell.length_b   1.000
_cell.length_c   1.000
_cell.angle_alpha   90.00
_cell.angle_beta   90.00
_cell.angle_gamma   90.00
#
_symmetry.space_group_name_H-M   'P 1'
#
loop_
_entity.id
_entity.type
_entity.pdbx_description
1 polymer ?
#
loop_
_entity_poly.entity_id
_entity_poly.type
_entity_poly.pdbx_seq_one_letter_code
_entity_poly.pdbx_strand_id
1 'polypeptide(L)'
;METAKDTACAHPDFCELIARDQGVFTWNQPSAKSLSLVVYSYNYYFWLDFPLQLPVVQPHSRLLYQLVDCSVTSDLDFPTQVIPLKTLNAVASVPIMYSWSPLQQNFMVEDETVLHNIPYMGDEVLDQDGTFIEELIKNYDGKVHGDRECGFINDEIFVELVNALGQYNDDDDDDDGDDPDEREEKQKDLEENRDDKESCPPRKFPSDKIFEAISSMFPDKGTAEELKEKYKELTEQQLPGALPPECTPNIDGPNAKSVQREQSLHSFHTLFCRRCFKYDCFLHPFHATPNTYKRKNTETALDNKPCGPQCYQHLPLLPRN
;
A
#
# COMPACT_ATOMS: atom_id res chain seq x y z
N MET A 1 39.40 36.22 1.01
CA MET A 1 39.95 34.88 0.72
C MET A 1 39.50 33.99 1.87
N GLU A 2 38.21 33.63 1.87
CA GLU A 2 37.65 32.45 1.14
C GLU A 2 37.85 31.20 2.01
N THR A 3 36.80 30.79 2.73
CA THR A 3 35.83 29.69 2.40
C THR A 3 36.43 28.31 2.72
N ALA A 4 35.75 27.33 3.30
CA ALA A 4 34.32 27.08 3.41
C ALA A 4 34.04 26.25 4.69
N LYS A 5 32.90 26.53 5.32
CA LYS A 5 32.16 25.56 6.12
C LYS A 5 31.35 24.74 5.11
N ASP A 6 31.76 23.51 4.83
CA ASP A 6 30.93 22.60 4.05
C ASP A 6 29.99 21.87 5.01
N THR A 7 28.79 22.43 5.11
CA THR A 7 27.59 21.73 5.55
C THR A 7 27.39 20.53 4.64
N ALA A 8 27.40 19.32 5.22
CA ALA A 8 27.18 18.08 4.50
C ALA A 8 25.75 18.05 3.94
N CYS A 9 25.57 18.58 2.73
CA CYS A 9 24.42 18.29 1.89
C CYS A 9 24.60 16.86 1.39
N ALA A 10 23.70 15.95 1.76
CA ALA A 10 23.72 14.58 1.27
C ALA A 10 23.47 14.61 -0.24
N HIS A 11 24.55 14.42 -1.01
CA HIS A 11 24.50 14.40 -2.47
C HIS A 11 23.67 13.18 -2.93
N PRO A 12 22.79 13.32 -3.94
CA PRO A 12 21.97 12.22 -4.46
C PRO A 12 22.77 10.97 -4.88
N ASP A 13 24.05 11.13 -5.25
CA ASP A 13 24.96 10.04 -5.60
C ASP A 13 25.28 9.09 -4.43
N PHE A 14 25.19 9.53 -3.18
CA PHE A 14 25.55 8.71 -2.02
C PHE A 14 24.46 7.68 -1.69
N CYS A 15 23.19 8.05 -1.85
CA CYS A 15 22.07 7.12 -1.68
C CYS A 15 22.05 6.06 -2.80
N GLU A 16 22.39 6.44 -4.03
CA GLU A 16 22.48 5.53 -5.17
C GLU A 16 23.61 4.49 -4.97
N LEU A 17 24.75 4.90 -4.42
CA LEU A 17 25.86 4.00 -4.10
C LEU A 17 25.49 2.99 -2.99
N ILE A 18 24.82 3.43 -1.93
CA ILE A 18 24.39 2.56 -0.83
C ILE A 18 23.31 1.58 -1.31
N ALA A 19 22.33 2.04 -2.09
CA ALA A 19 21.31 1.17 -2.67
C ALA A 19 21.93 0.14 -3.62
N ARG A 20 22.97 0.51 -4.37
CA ARG A 20 23.72 -0.38 -5.25
C ARG A 20 24.54 -1.42 -4.46
N ASP A 21 25.21 -1.03 -3.38
CA ASP A 21 25.96 -1.96 -2.52
C ASP A 21 25.04 -2.90 -1.74
N GLN A 22 23.92 -2.40 -1.22
CA GLN A 22 22.86 -3.24 -0.64
C GLN A 22 22.25 -4.16 -1.70
N GLY A 23 22.04 -3.67 -2.92
CA GLY A 23 21.60 -4.44 -4.08
C GLY A 23 22.53 -5.63 -4.39
N VAL A 24 23.84 -5.41 -4.45
CA VAL A 24 24.82 -6.48 -4.69
C VAL A 24 24.82 -7.52 -3.57
N PHE A 25 24.69 -7.09 -2.31
CA PHE A 25 24.61 -8.00 -1.17
C PHE A 25 23.29 -8.81 -1.19
N THR A 26 22.18 -8.14 -1.46
CA THR A 26 20.83 -8.74 -1.57
C THR A 26 20.61 -9.55 -2.83
N TRP A 27 21.50 -9.48 -3.83
CA TRP A 27 21.52 -10.40 -4.98
C TRP A 27 22.33 -11.68 -4.70
N ASN A 28 23.46 -11.56 -4.02
CA ASN A 28 24.33 -12.69 -3.72
C ASN A 28 23.71 -13.65 -2.68
N GLN A 29 22.94 -13.14 -1.72
CA GLN A 29 22.33 -13.96 -0.67
C GLN A 29 21.17 -14.86 -1.17
N PRO A 30 20.24 -14.39 -2.04
CA PRO A 30 19.24 -15.23 -2.68
C PRO A 30 19.83 -16.15 -3.76
N SER A 31 20.93 -15.78 -4.43
CA SER A 31 21.56 -16.67 -5.42
C SER A 31 22.11 -17.94 -4.74
N ALA A 32 22.73 -17.82 -3.57
CA ALA A 32 23.18 -18.96 -2.78
C ALA A 32 22.01 -19.85 -2.30
N LYS A 33 20.89 -19.23 -1.89
CA LYS A 33 19.66 -19.97 -1.53
C LYS A 33 19.04 -20.67 -2.74
N SER A 34 18.98 -20.00 -3.88
CA SER A 34 18.49 -20.58 -5.14
C SER A 34 19.33 -21.78 -5.56
N LEU A 35 20.67 -21.66 -5.55
CA LEU A 35 21.57 -22.77 -5.83
C LEU A 35 21.35 -23.93 -4.85
N SER A 36 21.18 -23.66 -3.56
CA SER A 36 20.91 -24.70 -2.57
C SER A 36 19.57 -25.41 -2.83
N LEU A 37 18.53 -24.68 -3.24
CA LEU A 37 17.22 -25.23 -3.59
C LEU A 37 17.27 -26.05 -4.89
N VAL A 38 17.99 -25.57 -5.90
CA VAL A 38 18.20 -26.28 -7.16
C VAL A 38 18.97 -27.57 -6.91
N VAL A 39 20.06 -27.53 -6.15
CA VAL A 39 20.84 -28.72 -5.77
C VAL A 39 20.01 -29.68 -4.93
N TYR A 40 19.25 -29.18 -3.96
CA TYR A 40 18.36 -30.01 -3.15
C TYR A 40 17.28 -30.68 -4.01
N SER A 41 16.62 -29.93 -4.90
CA SER A 41 15.66 -30.46 -5.86
C SER A 41 16.29 -31.53 -6.76
N TYR A 42 17.48 -31.26 -7.31
CA TYR A 42 18.18 -32.19 -8.19
C TYR A 42 18.59 -33.50 -7.48
N ASN A 43 18.94 -33.43 -6.18
CA ASN A 43 19.34 -34.61 -5.39
C ASN A 43 18.17 -35.34 -4.73
N TYR A 44 17.05 -34.65 -4.43
CA TYR A 44 15.90 -35.22 -3.73
C TYR A 44 14.85 -35.80 -4.69
N TYR A 45 14.62 -35.14 -5.82
CA TYR A 45 13.81 -35.72 -6.88
C TYR A 45 14.68 -36.71 -7.67
N PHE A 46 14.13 -37.90 -7.92
CA PHE A 46 14.74 -39.05 -8.62
C PHE A 46 15.17 -38.78 -10.09
N TRP A 47 15.56 -37.55 -10.46
CA TRP A 47 16.00 -37.16 -11.81
C TRP A 47 17.20 -37.97 -12.31
N LEU A 48 18.08 -38.40 -11.41
CA LEU A 48 19.25 -39.23 -11.72
C LEU A 48 18.94 -40.73 -11.81
N ASP A 49 17.83 -41.17 -11.21
CA ASP A 49 17.46 -42.58 -11.07
C ASP A 49 16.49 -43.06 -12.16
N PHE A 50 15.89 -42.14 -12.91
CA PHE A 50 15.09 -42.44 -14.11
C PHE A 50 15.78 -41.86 -15.34
N PRO A 51 16.56 -42.66 -16.11
CA PRO A 51 16.98 -42.24 -17.43
C PRO A 51 15.71 -42.07 -18.28
N LEU A 52 15.36 -40.82 -18.57
CA LEU A 52 14.39 -40.51 -19.61
C LEU A 52 14.95 -41.05 -20.91
N GLN A 53 14.49 -42.23 -21.31
CA GLN A 53 14.77 -42.74 -22.64
C GLN A 53 14.12 -41.77 -23.63
N LEU A 54 14.90 -41.26 -24.57
CA LEU A 54 14.41 -40.54 -25.74
C LEU A 54 14.40 -41.52 -26.92
N PRO A 55 13.42 -42.45 -26.98
CA PRO A 55 13.34 -43.33 -28.13
C PRO A 55 12.93 -42.51 -29.34
N VAL A 56 13.85 -42.32 -30.28
CA VAL A 56 13.50 -41.95 -31.64
C VAL A 56 12.91 -43.20 -32.29
N VAL A 57 11.60 -43.37 -32.17
CA VAL A 57 10.89 -44.45 -32.84
C VAL A 57 10.86 -44.12 -34.34
N GLN A 58 11.84 -44.64 -35.08
CA GLN A 58 11.73 -44.66 -36.53
C GLN A 58 10.62 -45.66 -36.89
N PRO A 59 9.57 -45.24 -37.61
CA PRO A 59 8.47 -46.14 -37.93
C PRO A 59 9.01 -47.31 -38.77
N HIS A 60 8.91 -48.53 -38.22
CA HIS A 60 9.30 -49.74 -38.91
C HIS A 60 8.31 -49.93 -40.07
N SER A 61 8.78 -49.66 -41.29
CA SER A 61 8.02 -49.67 -42.55
C SER A 61 6.91 -48.60 -42.64
N ARG A 62 6.96 -47.80 -43.73
CA ARG A 62 5.92 -46.86 -44.16
C ARG A 62 4.64 -47.61 -44.55
N LEU A 63 3.96 -48.22 -43.58
CA LEU A 63 2.61 -48.73 -43.77
C LEU A 63 1.67 -47.53 -43.97
N LEU A 64 1.54 -47.12 -45.23
CA LEU A 64 0.35 -46.67 -45.96
C LEU A 64 -0.86 -46.22 -45.12
N TYR A 65 -0.65 -45.29 -44.20
CA TYR A 65 -1.68 -44.38 -43.72
C TYR A 65 -1.14 -42.98 -43.99
N GLN A 66 -1.98 -42.12 -44.58
CA GLN A 66 -1.66 -40.74 -44.97
C GLN A 66 -1.14 -39.92 -43.79
N LEU A 67 0.15 -40.03 -43.50
CA LEU A 67 0.83 -39.19 -42.53
C LEU A 67 1.30 -37.96 -43.29
N VAL A 68 0.88 -36.79 -42.82
CA VAL A 68 1.45 -35.51 -43.25
C VAL A 68 2.89 -35.49 -42.77
N ASP A 69 3.83 -35.08 -43.61
CA ASP A 69 5.23 -34.96 -43.20
C ASP A 69 5.50 -33.57 -42.62
N CYS A 70 6.34 -33.52 -41.59
CA CYS A 70 6.90 -32.29 -41.03
C CYS A 70 8.36 -32.16 -41.47
N SER A 71 8.71 -31.04 -42.10
CA SER A 71 10.07 -30.74 -42.53
C SER A 71 10.67 -29.61 -41.70
N VAL A 72 11.88 -29.82 -41.18
CA VAL A 72 12.65 -28.79 -40.47
C VAL A 72 13.88 -28.44 -41.31
N THR A 73 13.97 -27.18 -41.71
CA THR A 73 15.13 -26.58 -42.38
C THR A 73 16.06 -25.93 -41.36
N SER A 74 17.34 -25.88 -41.68
CA SER A 74 18.37 -25.26 -40.83
C SER A 74 19.10 -24.19 -41.63
N ASP A 75 19.26 -23.01 -41.05
CA ASP A 75 20.00 -21.89 -41.65
C ASP A 75 21.52 -22.13 -41.64
N LEU A 76 22.00 -23.16 -40.93
CA LEU A 76 23.39 -23.60 -40.86
C LEU A 76 23.80 -24.60 -41.97
N ASP A 77 23.09 -24.62 -43.11
CA ASP A 77 23.34 -25.52 -44.26
C ASP A 77 23.29 -27.04 -43.96
N PHE A 78 22.68 -27.44 -42.84
CA PHE A 78 22.39 -28.85 -42.56
C PHE A 78 21.26 -29.38 -43.47
N PRO A 79 21.27 -30.68 -43.82
CA PRO A 79 20.22 -31.27 -44.64
C PRO A 79 18.85 -31.14 -43.95
N THR A 80 17.83 -30.81 -44.74
CA THR A 80 16.44 -30.76 -44.27
C THR A 80 16.03 -32.10 -43.67
N GLN A 81 15.56 -32.08 -42.43
CA GLN A 81 15.08 -33.27 -41.73
C GLN A 81 13.57 -33.41 -41.97
N VAL A 82 13.12 -34.61 -42.31
CA VAL A 82 11.70 -34.90 -42.57
C VAL A 82 11.25 -36.04 -41.66
N ILE A 83 10.20 -35.80 -40.88
CA ILE A 83 9.61 -36.77 -39.95
C ILE A 83 8.09 -36.85 -40.14
N PRO A 84 7.45 -38.01 -39.90
CA PRO A 84 6.00 -38.11 -39.98
C PRO A 84 5.33 -37.32 -38.85
N LEU A 85 4.29 -36.54 -39.17
CA LEU A 85 3.52 -35.76 -38.21
C LEU A 85 2.46 -36.65 -37.54
N LYS A 86 2.53 -36.75 -36.21
CA LYS A 86 1.53 -37.47 -35.42
C LYS A 86 0.34 -36.57 -35.14
N THR A 87 -0.79 -36.85 -35.78
CA THR A 87 -2.06 -36.19 -35.44
C THR A 87 -2.49 -36.58 -34.02
N LEU A 88 -2.67 -35.58 -33.16
CA LEU A 88 -3.27 -35.76 -31.84
C LEU A 88 -4.77 -35.97 -32.02
N ASN A 89 -5.34 -36.93 -31.28
CA ASN A 89 -6.77 -37.20 -31.34
C ASN A 89 -7.55 -35.97 -30.84
N ALA A 90 -8.68 -35.67 -31.48
CA ALA A 90 -9.52 -34.55 -31.08
C ALA A 90 -10.05 -34.75 -29.65
N VAL A 91 -9.92 -33.71 -28.82
CA VAL A 91 -10.47 -33.64 -27.47
C VAL A 91 -11.54 -32.56 -27.46
N ALA A 92 -12.67 -32.82 -26.81
CA ALA A 92 -13.75 -31.84 -26.69
C ALA A 92 -13.29 -30.64 -25.85
N SER A 93 -13.46 -29.42 -26.39
CA SER A 93 -13.18 -28.19 -25.65
C SER A 93 -14.31 -27.87 -24.68
N VAL A 94 -13.95 -27.27 -23.55
CA VAL A 94 -14.90 -26.69 -22.59
C VAL A 94 -15.14 -25.22 -22.99
N PRO A 95 -16.35 -24.67 -22.79
CA PRO A 95 -16.61 -23.25 -23.00
C PRO A 95 -15.67 -22.34 -22.20
N ILE A 96 -15.39 -21.15 -22.73
CA ILE A 96 -14.56 -20.14 -22.06
C ILE A 96 -15.31 -19.65 -20.81
N MET A 97 -14.63 -19.69 -19.67
CA MET A 97 -15.15 -19.17 -18.40
C MET A 97 -14.00 -18.53 -17.63
N TYR A 98 -14.20 -17.29 -17.18
CA TYR A 98 -13.28 -16.63 -16.28
C TYR A 98 -13.53 -17.07 -14.85
N SER A 99 -12.49 -17.04 -14.02
CA SER A 99 -12.62 -17.32 -12.60
C SER A 99 -13.52 -16.27 -11.93
N TRP A 100 -14.44 -16.71 -11.09
CA TRP A 100 -15.32 -15.84 -10.31
C TRP A 100 -15.45 -16.39 -8.89
N SER A 101 -15.61 -15.49 -7.92
CA SER A 101 -15.74 -15.84 -6.51
C SER A 101 -17.20 -16.13 -6.16
N PRO A 102 -17.53 -17.26 -5.51
CA PRO A 102 -18.90 -17.58 -5.15
C PRO A 102 -19.43 -16.67 -4.02
N LEU A 103 -20.62 -16.10 -4.21
CA LEU A 103 -21.28 -15.22 -3.25
C LEU A 103 -22.58 -15.82 -2.74
N GLN A 104 -22.78 -15.81 -1.42
CA GLN A 104 -24.05 -16.19 -0.77
C GLN A 104 -24.97 -14.98 -0.54
N GLN A 105 -24.39 -13.77 -0.51
CA GLN A 105 -25.07 -12.48 -0.38
C GLN A 105 -24.32 -11.48 -1.25
N ASN A 106 -25.00 -10.42 -1.67
CA ASN A 106 -24.36 -9.36 -2.45
C ASN A 106 -23.19 -8.73 -1.68
N PHE A 107 -22.26 -8.14 -2.40
CA PHE A 107 -21.10 -7.44 -1.86
C PHE A 107 -21.11 -6.02 -2.43
N MET A 108 -21.10 -5.02 -1.55
CA MET A 108 -21.00 -3.62 -1.92
C MET A 108 -19.53 -3.31 -2.25
N VAL A 109 -19.29 -2.70 -3.40
CA VAL A 109 -17.96 -2.31 -3.88
C VAL A 109 -18.00 -0.82 -4.19
N GLU A 110 -16.94 -0.10 -3.82
CA GLU A 110 -16.78 1.32 -4.15
C GLU A 110 -16.42 1.49 -5.63
N ASP A 111 -16.75 2.65 -6.20
CA ASP A 111 -16.49 2.92 -7.61
C ASP A 111 -14.98 3.03 -7.86
N GLU A 112 -14.49 2.28 -8.85
CA GLU A 112 -13.09 2.37 -9.29
C GLU A 112 -12.85 3.69 -10.04
N THR A 113 -11.97 4.53 -9.52
CA THR A 113 -11.66 5.86 -10.09
C THR A 113 -10.48 5.85 -11.06
N VAL A 114 -9.73 4.76 -11.12
CA VAL A 114 -8.53 4.59 -11.95
C VAL A 114 -8.60 3.25 -12.67
N LEU A 115 -8.31 3.25 -13.97
CA LEU A 115 -8.26 2.03 -14.76
C LEU A 115 -6.91 1.32 -14.56
N HIS A 116 -6.95 0.15 -13.91
CA HIS A 116 -5.73 -0.61 -13.59
C HIS A 116 -5.19 -1.45 -14.77
N ASN A 117 -6.06 -1.85 -15.69
CA ASN A 117 -5.70 -2.69 -16.83
C ASN A 117 -6.48 -2.29 -18.08
N ILE A 118 -5.81 -2.16 -19.21
CA ILE A 118 -6.46 -2.02 -20.52
C ILE A 118 -6.72 -3.43 -21.08
N PRO A 119 -7.97 -3.80 -21.37
CA PRO A 119 -8.27 -5.11 -21.95
C PRO A 119 -7.57 -5.31 -23.30
N TYR A 120 -6.82 -6.41 -23.43
CA TYR A 120 -6.25 -6.80 -24.72
C TYR A 120 -7.32 -7.43 -25.60
N MET A 121 -7.57 -6.83 -26.77
CA MET A 121 -8.63 -7.25 -27.69
C MET A 121 -8.11 -7.90 -28.99
N GLY A 122 -6.79 -8.13 -29.08
CA GLY A 122 -6.13 -8.62 -30.28
C GLY A 122 -5.64 -7.47 -31.17
N ASP A 123 -4.46 -7.66 -31.75
CA ASP A 123 -3.80 -6.64 -32.59
C ASP A 123 -4.67 -6.25 -33.80
N GLU A 124 -5.41 -7.21 -34.36
CA GLU A 124 -6.30 -7.00 -35.52
C GLU A 124 -7.47 -6.04 -35.23
N VAL A 125 -7.92 -5.95 -33.98
CA VAL A 125 -9.03 -5.09 -33.53
C VAL A 125 -8.52 -3.72 -33.10
N LEU A 126 -7.33 -3.67 -32.50
CA LEU A 126 -6.68 -2.42 -32.09
C LEU A 126 -6.41 -1.48 -33.28
N ASP A 127 -6.07 -2.04 -34.44
CA ASP A 127 -5.83 -1.26 -35.67
C ASP A 127 -7.11 -0.68 -36.30
N GLN A 128 -8.29 -1.21 -35.96
CA GLN A 128 -9.57 -0.81 -36.57
C GLN A 128 -10.36 0.17 -35.70
N ASP A 129 -10.37 -0.03 -34.38
CA ASP A 129 -11.24 0.71 -33.44
C ASP A 129 -10.43 1.40 -32.32
N GLY A 130 -9.39 2.16 -32.67
CA GLY A 130 -8.63 2.97 -31.70
C GLY A 130 -9.49 3.97 -30.90
N THR A 131 -10.63 4.39 -31.45
CA THR A 131 -11.60 5.27 -30.78
C THR A 131 -12.25 4.63 -29.55
N PHE A 132 -12.41 3.30 -29.51
CA PHE A 132 -12.97 2.61 -28.35
C PHE A 132 -12.04 2.73 -27.14
N ILE A 133 -10.73 2.58 -27.36
CA ILE A 133 -9.73 2.70 -26.29
C ILE A 133 -9.72 4.14 -25.75
N GLU A 134 -9.78 5.14 -26.63
CA GLU A 134 -9.86 6.56 -26.22
C GLU A 134 -11.12 6.85 -25.40
N GLU A 135 -12.27 6.31 -25.81
CA GLU A 135 -13.53 6.46 -25.06
C GLU A 135 -13.47 5.76 -23.69
N LEU A 136 -12.89 4.56 -23.63
CA LEU A 136 -12.69 3.83 -22.37
C LEU A 136 -11.83 4.64 -21.41
N ILE A 137 -10.69 5.17 -21.87
CA ILE A 137 -9.78 5.99 -21.07
C ILE A 137 -10.49 7.26 -20.59
N LYS A 138 -11.32 7.87 -21.42
CA LYS A 138 -12.08 9.07 -21.08
C LYS A 138 -13.09 8.84 -19.95
N ASN A 139 -13.68 7.64 -19.84
CA ASN A 139 -14.59 7.32 -18.73
C ASN A 139 -13.91 7.31 -17.36
N TYR A 140 -12.57 7.19 -17.34
CA TYR A 140 -11.74 7.25 -16.14
C TYR A 140 -10.95 8.57 -16.05
N ASP A 141 -11.42 9.64 -16.71
CA ASP A 141 -10.75 10.96 -16.75
C ASP A 141 -9.28 10.91 -17.23
N GLY A 142 -8.92 9.92 -18.05
CA GLY A 142 -7.53 9.72 -18.48
C GLY A 142 -6.64 9.00 -17.47
N LYS A 143 -7.17 8.59 -16.31
CA LYS A 143 -6.39 7.94 -15.24
C LYS A 143 -6.21 6.46 -15.53
N VAL A 144 -5.08 6.11 -16.14
CA VAL A 144 -4.66 4.72 -16.39
C VAL A 144 -3.39 4.40 -15.61
N HIS A 145 -3.37 3.23 -14.97
CA HIS A 145 -2.18 2.75 -14.27
C HIS A 145 -1.01 2.55 -15.24
N GLY A 146 0.11 3.24 -14.99
CA GLY A 146 1.35 3.12 -15.77
C GLY A 146 1.49 4.10 -16.94
N ASP A 147 0.50 4.94 -17.22
CA ASP A 147 0.59 6.00 -18.22
C ASP A 147 1.32 7.22 -17.64
N ARG A 148 2.66 7.14 -17.52
CA ARG A 148 3.45 8.18 -16.83
C ARG A 148 4.78 8.49 -17.50
N GLU A 149 5.07 9.79 -17.55
CA GLU A 149 6.38 10.37 -17.87
C GLU A 149 7.34 10.34 -16.66
N CYS A 150 6.80 10.35 -15.43
CA CYS A 150 7.57 10.19 -14.20
C CYS A 150 7.58 8.73 -13.71
N GLY A 151 8.75 8.27 -13.26
CA GLY A 151 9.01 6.88 -12.90
C GLY A 151 8.35 6.38 -11.61
N PHE A 152 8.85 5.22 -11.15
CA PHE A 152 8.37 4.48 -9.98
C PHE A 152 8.38 5.30 -8.69
N ILE A 153 7.28 5.24 -7.92
CA ILE A 153 7.21 5.72 -6.54
C ILE A 153 6.68 4.60 -5.64
N ASN A 154 7.39 4.36 -4.55
CA ASN A 154 6.93 3.51 -3.45
C ASN A 154 6.56 4.40 -2.24
N ASP A 155 5.99 3.79 -1.20
CA ASP A 155 5.56 4.52 -0.01
C ASP A 155 6.72 5.21 0.72
N GLU A 156 7.93 4.62 0.67
CA GLU A 156 9.14 5.20 1.26
C GLU A 156 9.59 6.47 0.53
N ILE A 157 9.75 6.41 -0.79
CA ILE A 157 10.11 7.54 -1.67
C ILE A 157 9.01 8.60 -1.62
N PHE A 158 7.74 8.20 -1.49
CA PHE A 158 6.63 9.14 -1.34
C PHE A 158 6.76 9.99 -0.06
N VAL A 159 7.03 9.36 1.09
CA VAL A 159 7.24 10.09 2.35
C VAL A 159 8.47 11.00 2.26
N GLU A 160 9.56 10.53 1.65
CA GLU A 160 10.76 11.34 1.42
C GLU A 160 10.48 12.55 0.51
N LEU A 161 9.74 12.35 -0.58
CA LEU A 161 9.36 13.41 -1.52
C LEU A 161 8.52 14.49 -0.83
N VAL A 162 7.50 14.11 -0.07
CA VAL A 162 6.66 15.06 0.67
C VAL A 162 7.48 15.83 1.70
N ASN A 163 8.39 15.16 2.42
CA ASN A 163 9.28 15.80 3.38
C ASN A 163 10.30 16.75 2.74
N ALA A 164 10.81 16.41 1.56
CA ALA A 164 11.71 17.27 0.81
C ALA A 164 10.98 18.52 0.29
N LEU A 165 9.81 18.35 -0.32
CA LEU A 165 8.98 19.46 -0.80
C LEU A 165 8.49 20.36 0.35
N GLY A 166 8.28 19.80 1.54
CA GLY A 166 7.96 20.58 2.74
C GLY A 166 9.09 21.53 3.15
N GLN A 167 10.35 21.10 3.03
CA GLN A 167 11.51 21.93 3.35
C GLN A 167 11.66 23.12 2.39
N TYR A 168 11.43 22.90 1.10
CA TYR A 168 11.52 23.98 0.10
C TYR A 168 10.43 25.06 0.25
N ASN A 169 9.28 24.77 0.86
CA ASN A 169 8.23 25.77 1.06
C ASN A 169 8.47 26.67 2.28
N ASP A 170 9.28 26.25 3.26
CA ASP A 170 9.60 27.07 4.44
C ASP A 170 10.69 28.13 4.13
N ASP A 171 11.46 27.96 3.04
CA ASP A 171 12.56 28.87 2.65
C ASP A 171 12.08 30.14 1.90
N ASP A 172 10.86 30.14 1.35
CA ASP A 172 10.30 31.27 0.58
C ASP A 172 9.57 32.31 1.46
N ASP A 173 9.36 32.04 2.76
CA ASP A 173 8.62 32.92 3.69
C ASP A 173 9.52 33.91 4.48
N ASP A 174 10.85 33.90 4.27
CA ASP A 174 11.82 34.73 5.03
C ASP A 174 12.33 35.99 4.29
N ASP A 175 11.79 36.35 3.12
CA ASP A 175 12.18 37.56 2.36
C ASP A 175 11.12 38.69 2.44
N ASP A 176 10.76 39.09 3.65
CA ASP A 176 10.06 40.36 3.90
C ASP A 176 10.91 41.22 4.87
N GLY A 177 11.41 42.33 4.35
CA GLY A 177 12.59 43.02 4.85
C GLY A 177 12.44 43.83 6.14
N ASP A 178 13.59 44.13 6.75
CA ASP A 178 13.74 45.30 7.60
C ASP A 178 15.19 45.85 7.62
N ASP A 179 15.25 47.17 7.79
CA ASP A 179 16.28 48.19 7.56
C ASP A 179 17.67 47.95 8.22
N PRO A 180 18.82 48.35 7.61
CA PRO A 180 20.14 48.18 8.18
C PRO A 180 20.65 49.45 8.86
N ASP A 181 20.25 49.71 10.10
CA ASP A 181 20.95 50.70 10.94
C ASP A 181 20.81 50.36 12.44
N GLU A 182 21.83 49.70 12.98
CA GLU A 182 22.35 49.82 14.36
C GLU A 182 23.29 48.63 14.64
N ARG A 183 24.53 48.76 14.16
CA ARG A 183 25.67 48.01 14.68
C ARG A 183 26.26 48.74 15.88
N GLU A 184 26.72 47.93 16.83
CA GLU A 184 27.68 48.25 17.91
C GLU A 184 27.10 48.86 19.20
N GLU A 185 26.79 47.99 20.17
CA GLU A 185 27.49 47.99 21.48
C GLU A 185 26.95 46.88 22.39
N LYS A 186 27.72 45.79 22.53
CA LYS A 186 28.04 45.06 23.78
C LYS A 186 28.50 43.65 23.48
N GLN A 187 29.76 43.57 23.05
CA GLN A 187 30.58 42.40 23.27
C GLN A 187 31.06 42.40 24.73
N LYS A 188 31.02 41.20 25.35
CA LYS A 188 31.78 40.74 26.53
C LYS A 188 31.19 41.06 27.91
N ASP A 189 30.57 40.07 28.55
CA ASP A 189 31.29 39.16 29.44
C ASP A 189 30.35 38.08 30.03
N LEU A 190 30.95 36.92 30.31
CA LEU A 190 30.46 35.76 31.07
C LEU A 190 29.87 34.60 30.25
N GLU A 191 30.81 33.75 29.81
CA GLU A 191 30.67 32.32 29.61
C GLU A 191 29.95 31.65 30.80
N GLU A 192 28.82 30.97 30.54
CA GLU A 192 28.44 29.65 31.08
C GLU A 192 26.99 29.37 30.72
N ASN A 193 26.78 28.64 29.61
CA ASN A 193 25.84 27.51 29.50
C ASN A 193 25.98 26.96 28.07
N ARG A 194 26.86 25.96 27.95
CA ARG A 194 26.79 24.97 26.88
C ARG A 194 25.54 24.14 27.16
N ASP A 195 24.55 24.23 26.29
CA ASP A 195 23.65 23.17 25.83
C ASP A 195 22.49 23.84 25.08
N ASP A 196 22.81 24.30 23.87
CA ASP A 196 21.87 24.93 22.95
C ASP A 196 21.05 23.86 22.20
N LYS A 197 19.75 23.91 22.43
CA LYS A 197 18.67 23.62 21.47
C LYS A 197 18.74 22.29 20.70
N GLU A 198 18.51 21.21 21.44
CA GLU A 198 17.69 20.10 20.93
C GLU A 198 16.21 20.50 21.01
N SER A 199 15.70 21.17 19.97
CA SER A 199 14.26 21.22 19.67
C SER A 199 14.08 21.79 18.27
N CYS A 200 14.21 20.92 17.28
CA CYS A 200 13.56 21.15 15.99
C CYS A 200 12.07 21.39 16.31
N PRO A 201 11.49 22.56 15.97
CA PRO A 201 10.05 22.76 16.13
C PRO A 201 9.33 21.64 15.36
N PRO A 202 8.19 21.14 15.85
CA PRO A 202 7.45 20.09 15.15
C PRO A 202 7.18 20.60 13.74
N ARG A 203 7.78 19.93 12.74
CA ARG A 203 7.67 20.29 11.33
C ARG A 203 6.19 20.49 11.03
N LYS A 204 5.84 21.68 10.53
CA LYS A 204 4.45 22.00 10.19
C LYS A 204 3.96 20.95 9.20
N PHE A 205 2.70 20.57 9.33
CA PHE A 205 2.09 19.64 8.39
C PHE A 205 2.26 20.21 6.96
N PRO A 206 2.74 19.42 5.98
CA PRO A 206 3.03 19.90 4.63
C PRO A 206 1.80 20.54 3.99
N SER A 207 2.00 21.58 3.17
CA SER A 207 0.91 22.37 2.60
C SER A 207 0.07 21.56 1.60
N ASP A 208 -1.23 21.88 1.51
CA ASP A 208 -2.16 21.18 0.60
C ASP A 208 -1.74 21.31 -0.88
N LYS A 209 -1.03 22.39 -1.23
CA LYS A 209 -0.46 22.62 -2.57
C LYS A 209 0.56 21.56 -2.97
N ILE A 210 1.30 20.99 -2.00
CA ILE A 210 2.27 19.92 -2.26
C ILE A 210 1.52 18.65 -2.71
N PHE A 211 0.42 18.31 -2.06
CA PHE A 211 -0.38 17.13 -2.40
C PHE A 211 -1.11 17.29 -3.73
N GLU A 212 -1.59 18.49 -4.06
CA GLU A 212 -2.15 18.79 -5.39
C GLU A 212 -1.09 18.65 -6.49
N ALA A 213 0.13 19.15 -6.27
CA ALA A 213 1.23 19.02 -7.22
C ALA A 213 1.70 17.56 -7.38
N ILE A 214 1.69 16.77 -6.31
CA ILE A 214 2.00 15.34 -6.40
C ILE A 214 0.85 14.61 -7.11
N SER A 215 -0.41 14.89 -6.79
CA SER A 215 -1.56 14.24 -7.44
C SER A 215 -1.60 14.52 -8.95
N SER A 216 -1.21 15.71 -9.39
CA SER A 216 -1.13 16.03 -10.82
C SER A 216 -0.02 15.25 -11.55
N MET A 217 1.12 15.03 -10.89
CA MET A 217 2.21 14.23 -11.44
C MET A 217 1.94 12.72 -11.30
N PHE A 218 1.19 12.30 -10.27
CA PHE A 218 0.88 10.93 -9.83
C PHE A 218 -0.65 10.66 -9.80
N PRO A 219 -1.37 10.74 -10.94
CA PRO A 219 -2.83 10.58 -10.96
C PRO A 219 -3.31 9.17 -10.57
N ASP A 220 -2.46 8.17 -10.71
CA ASP A 220 -2.67 6.78 -10.33
C ASP A 220 -2.61 6.53 -8.81
N LYS A 221 -2.05 7.47 -8.05
CA LYS A 221 -1.88 7.35 -6.59
C LYS A 221 -3.02 7.98 -5.80
N GLY A 222 -3.98 8.58 -6.49
CA GLY A 222 -5.20 9.13 -5.89
C GLY A 222 -5.30 10.65 -5.96
N THR A 223 -6.36 11.19 -5.37
CA THR A 223 -6.55 12.64 -5.22
C THR A 223 -5.61 13.23 -4.15
N ALA A 224 -5.53 14.55 -4.09
CA ALA A 224 -4.72 15.25 -3.09
C ALA A 224 -5.14 14.87 -1.65
N GLU A 225 -6.44 14.64 -1.42
CA GLU A 225 -6.99 14.21 -0.13
C GLU A 225 -6.55 12.79 0.23
N GLU A 226 -6.64 11.85 -0.71
CA GLU A 226 -6.21 10.45 -0.53
C GLU A 226 -4.70 10.37 -0.23
N LEU A 227 -3.88 11.17 -0.95
CA LEU A 227 -2.45 11.26 -0.71
C LEU A 227 -2.11 11.87 0.66
N LYS A 228 -2.89 12.86 1.10
CA LYS A 228 -2.73 13.51 2.41
C LYS A 228 -3.08 12.57 3.56
N GLU A 229 -4.17 11.81 3.43
CA GLU A 229 -4.53 10.76 4.39
C GLU A 229 -3.47 9.66 4.42
N LYS A 230 -3.03 9.19 3.25
CA LYS A 230 -1.95 8.20 3.14
C LYS A 230 -0.64 8.68 3.78
N TYR A 231 -0.27 9.95 3.61
CA TYR A 231 0.91 10.53 4.26
C TYR A 231 0.78 10.55 5.79
N LYS A 232 -0.40 10.88 6.32
CA LYS A 232 -0.67 10.81 7.77
C LYS A 232 -0.52 9.39 8.29
N GLU A 233 -1.12 8.41 7.62
CA GLU A 233 -1.02 7.01 8.02
C GLU A 233 0.43 6.51 8.04
N LEU A 234 1.21 6.83 7.00
CA LEU A 234 2.62 6.40 6.91
C LEU A 234 3.52 7.11 7.94
N THR A 235 3.26 8.38 8.26
CA THR A 235 4.04 9.12 9.27
C THR A 235 3.65 8.77 10.71
N GLU A 236 2.38 8.45 10.97
CA GLU A 236 1.91 7.97 12.27
C GLU A 236 2.39 6.55 12.57
N GLN A 237 2.45 5.65 11.57
CA GLN A 237 3.00 4.30 11.73
C GLN A 237 4.51 4.28 12.02
N GLN A 238 5.26 5.28 11.56
CA GLN A 238 6.69 5.40 11.86
C GLN A 238 6.98 5.83 13.32
N LEU A 239 5.98 6.32 14.07
CA LEU A 239 6.11 6.63 15.51
C LEU A 239 5.70 5.41 16.35
N PRO A 240 6.66 4.67 16.97
CA PRO A 240 6.34 3.45 17.68
C PRO A 240 5.50 3.74 18.94
N GLY A 241 4.22 3.36 18.92
CA GLY A 241 3.38 3.27 20.12
C GLY A 241 2.48 4.47 20.44
N ALA A 242 2.43 5.49 19.58
CA ALA A 242 1.40 6.51 19.67
C ALA A 242 0.12 5.99 18.98
N LEU A 243 -0.79 5.40 19.77
CA LEU A 243 -2.18 5.30 19.30
C LEU A 243 -2.65 6.72 18.97
N PRO A 244 -3.34 6.94 17.82
CA PRO A 244 -3.93 8.23 17.50
C PRO A 244 -4.69 8.78 18.73
N PRO A 245 -4.65 10.09 19.00
CA PRO A 245 -5.29 10.67 20.19
C PRO A 245 -6.79 10.36 20.30
N GLU A 246 -7.43 9.97 19.20
CA GLU A 246 -8.85 9.58 19.11
C GLU A 246 -9.10 8.08 19.35
N CYS A 247 -8.06 7.25 19.41
CA CYS A 247 -8.19 5.82 19.73
C CYS A 247 -8.24 5.62 21.26
N THR A 248 -9.39 5.14 21.74
CA THR A 248 -9.54 4.77 23.15
C THR A 248 -8.76 3.48 23.42
N PRO A 249 -7.83 3.44 24.40
CA PRO A 249 -7.07 2.23 24.69
C PRO A 249 -7.99 1.12 25.22
N ASN A 250 -7.59 -0.14 24.99
CA ASN A 250 -8.34 -1.30 25.45
C ASN A 250 -8.51 -1.27 26.99
N ILE A 251 -9.75 -1.40 27.45
CA ILE A 251 -10.11 -1.44 28.87
C ILE A 251 -9.51 -2.64 29.60
N ASP A 252 -9.30 -3.75 28.90
CA ASP A 252 -8.68 -4.97 29.45
C ASP A 252 -7.15 -4.96 29.33
N GLY A 253 -6.57 -3.89 28.77
CA GLY A 253 -5.14 -3.77 28.50
C GLY A 253 -4.35 -3.12 29.64
N PRO A 254 -3.01 -3.31 29.66
CA PRO A 254 -2.15 -2.66 30.64
C PRO A 254 -2.11 -1.13 30.52
N ASN A 255 -2.46 -0.59 29.34
CA ASN A 255 -2.49 0.85 29.04
C ASN A 255 -3.90 1.46 29.17
N ALA A 256 -4.81 0.82 29.93
CA ALA A 256 -6.17 1.31 30.10
C ALA A 256 -6.20 2.72 30.72
N LYS A 257 -6.96 3.63 30.10
CA LYS A 257 -7.15 5.00 30.59
C LYS A 257 -8.60 5.22 30.98
N SER A 258 -8.82 6.02 32.03
CA SER A 258 -10.16 6.46 32.41
C SER A 258 -10.68 7.48 31.40
N VAL A 259 -11.61 7.05 30.55
CA VAL A 259 -12.20 7.85 29.46
C VAL A 259 -13.71 7.98 29.63
N GLN A 260 -14.34 8.88 28.86
CA GLN A 260 -15.79 9.01 28.88
C GLN A 260 -16.49 7.77 28.29
N ARG A 261 -17.73 7.51 28.70
CA ARG A 261 -18.54 6.39 28.18
C ARG A 261 -18.67 6.42 26.66
N GLU A 262 -18.88 7.59 26.07
CA GLU A 262 -19.06 7.70 24.62
C GLU A 262 -17.75 7.41 23.87
N GLN A 263 -16.60 7.82 24.42
CA GLN A 263 -15.28 7.50 23.86
C GLN A 263 -15.03 5.98 23.91
N SER A 264 -15.36 5.34 25.04
CA SER A 264 -15.23 3.88 25.20
C SER A 264 -16.10 3.08 24.22
N LEU A 265 -17.27 3.62 23.88
CA LEU A 265 -18.23 2.96 22.99
C LEU A 265 -18.15 3.43 21.53
N HIS A 266 -17.26 4.38 21.20
CA HIS A 266 -17.21 5.02 19.90
C HIS A 266 -17.02 4.01 18.77
N SER A 267 -15.99 3.16 18.86
CA SER A 267 -15.72 2.12 17.86
C SER A 267 -16.90 1.16 17.69
N PHE A 268 -17.57 0.81 18.80
CA PHE A 268 -18.74 -0.05 18.76
C PHE A 268 -19.95 0.62 18.10
N HIS A 269 -20.22 1.89 18.37
CA HIS A 269 -21.35 2.62 17.77
C HIS A 269 -21.10 2.97 16.30
N THR A 270 -19.87 3.29 15.91
CA THR A 270 -19.54 3.71 14.55
C THR A 270 -19.48 2.53 13.59
N LEU A 271 -18.82 1.43 13.97
CA LEU A 271 -18.59 0.29 13.07
C LEU A 271 -19.74 -0.71 13.05
N PHE A 272 -20.61 -0.73 14.07
CA PHE A 272 -21.68 -1.73 14.15
C PHE A 272 -22.82 -1.44 13.18
N CYS A 273 -23.14 -2.41 12.33
CA CYS A 273 -24.32 -2.33 11.49
C CYS A 273 -25.54 -2.97 12.15
N ARG A 274 -26.49 -2.13 12.60
CA ARG A 274 -27.74 -2.60 13.23
C ARG A 274 -28.64 -3.45 12.32
N ARG A 275 -28.48 -3.35 10.99
CA ARG A 275 -29.29 -4.06 9.98
C ARG A 275 -28.89 -5.53 9.84
N CYS A 276 -27.61 -5.84 9.99
CA CYS A 276 -27.08 -7.21 9.79
C CYS A 276 -26.32 -7.78 10.99
N PHE A 277 -26.21 -7.01 12.08
CA PHE A 277 -25.57 -7.41 13.35
C PHE A 277 -24.09 -7.79 13.22
N LYS A 278 -23.37 -7.14 12.30
CA LYS A 278 -21.92 -7.29 12.09
C LYS A 278 -21.22 -5.94 12.23
N TYR A 279 -19.95 -5.96 12.64
CA TYR A 279 -19.08 -4.79 12.52
C TYR A 279 -18.58 -4.70 11.08
N ASP A 280 -18.47 -3.47 10.59
CA ASP A 280 -17.94 -3.14 9.26
C ASP A 280 -18.49 -4.03 8.15
N CYS A 281 -19.79 -3.87 7.87
CA CYS A 281 -20.49 -4.81 7.01
C CYS A 281 -20.31 -4.50 5.51
N PHE A 282 -20.03 -5.52 4.71
CA PHE A 282 -19.86 -5.43 3.25
C PHE A 282 -21.12 -5.06 2.43
N LEU A 283 -22.23 -4.67 3.06
CA LEU A 283 -23.52 -4.43 2.38
C LEU A 283 -24.08 -3.03 2.59
N HIS A 284 -23.72 -2.37 3.68
CA HIS A 284 -24.32 -1.09 4.05
C HIS A 284 -23.21 -0.05 4.19
N PRO A 285 -23.04 0.85 3.22
CA PRO A 285 -21.94 1.81 3.21
C PRO A 285 -22.12 2.91 4.26
N PHE A 286 -23.36 3.22 4.64
CA PHE A 286 -23.63 4.30 5.58
C PHE A 286 -23.61 3.81 7.03
N HIS A 287 -22.82 4.51 7.86
CA HIS A 287 -22.83 4.34 9.31
C HIS A 287 -24.21 4.62 9.92
N ALA A 288 -24.52 3.92 11.01
CA ALA A 288 -25.80 4.08 11.69
C ALA A 288 -25.94 5.47 12.30
N THR A 289 -27.14 6.06 12.18
CA THR A 289 -27.40 7.38 12.76
C THR A 289 -27.32 7.33 14.30
N PRO A 290 -26.73 8.34 14.97
CA PRO A 290 -26.44 8.30 16.41
C PRO A 290 -27.66 8.05 17.32
N ASN A 291 -28.86 8.39 16.83
CA ASN A 291 -30.10 8.20 17.58
C ASN A 291 -30.54 6.73 17.68
N THR A 292 -30.02 5.83 16.85
CA THR A 292 -30.37 4.40 16.88
C THR A 292 -29.85 3.68 18.12
N TYR A 293 -28.76 4.18 18.72
CA TYR A 293 -28.12 3.61 19.91
C TYR A 293 -28.68 4.16 21.22
N LYS A 294 -29.40 5.28 21.18
CA LYS A 294 -30.03 5.88 22.36
C LYS A 294 -31.29 5.10 22.73
N ARG A 295 -31.21 4.27 23.77
CA ARG A 295 -32.40 3.63 24.36
C ARG A 295 -33.26 4.68 25.08
N LYS A 296 -34.58 4.58 24.95
CA LYS A 296 -35.52 5.32 25.79
C LYS A 296 -35.39 4.80 27.22
N ASN A 297 -35.12 5.70 28.16
CA ASN A 297 -34.96 5.33 29.56
C ASN A 297 -36.32 4.80 30.06
N THR A 298 -36.42 3.49 30.27
CA THR A 298 -37.59 2.89 30.90
C THR A 298 -37.22 2.80 32.37
N GLU A 299 -37.71 3.75 33.15
CA GLU A 299 -37.51 3.79 34.60
C GLU A 299 -37.95 2.45 35.19
N THR A 300 -36.97 1.60 35.48
CA THR A 300 -37.20 0.34 36.17
C THR A 300 -37.18 0.70 37.64
N ALA A 301 -38.27 0.41 38.35
CA ALA A 301 -38.45 0.76 39.76
C ALA A 301 -37.19 0.44 40.57
N LEU A 302 -36.63 1.47 41.22
CA LEU A 302 -35.45 1.34 42.07
C LEU A 302 -35.78 0.41 43.23
N ASP A 303 -35.38 -0.86 43.16
CA ASP A 303 -35.43 -1.77 44.29
C ASP A 303 -34.35 -1.30 45.27
N ASN A 304 -34.77 -0.57 46.31
CA ASN A 304 -33.89 0.04 47.33
C ASN A 304 -33.37 -0.99 48.33
N LYS A 305 -33.07 -2.21 47.87
CA LYS A 305 -32.45 -3.24 48.71
C LYS A 305 -30.94 -3.00 48.74
N PRO A 306 -30.31 -3.07 49.92
CA PRO A 306 -28.86 -2.98 50.01
C PRO A 306 -28.23 -4.19 49.32
N CYS A 307 -27.20 -3.95 48.52
CA CYS A 307 -26.48 -5.01 47.79
C CYS A 307 -25.55 -5.85 48.68
N GLY A 308 -25.46 -5.55 49.99
CA GLY A 308 -24.63 -6.27 50.96
C GLY A 308 -24.23 -5.41 52.16
N PRO A 309 -23.43 -5.94 53.10
CA PRO A 309 -23.04 -5.24 54.33
C PRO A 309 -22.17 -3.99 54.10
N GLN A 310 -21.55 -3.86 52.92
CA GLN A 310 -20.76 -2.67 52.51
C GLN A 310 -21.51 -1.78 51.52
N CYS A 311 -22.85 -1.85 51.47
CA CYS A 311 -23.64 -1.03 50.55
C CYS A 311 -23.58 0.46 50.91
N TYR A 312 -23.50 1.32 49.89
CA TYR A 312 -23.55 2.79 50.05
C TYR A 312 -24.81 3.29 50.77
N GLN A 313 -25.90 2.50 50.76
CA GLN A 313 -27.15 2.81 51.46
C GLN A 313 -27.04 2.72 52.98
N HIS A 314 -26.03 2.04 53.52
CA HIS A 314 -25.77 1.97 54.96
C HIS A 314 -24.94 3.15 55.48
N LEU A 315 -24.42 4.00 54.58
CA LEU A 315 -23.71 5.20 54.96
C LEU A 315 -24.72 6.30 55.28
N PRO A 316 -24.56 7.04 56.40
CA PRO A 316 -25.36 8.22 56.66
C PRO A 316 -25.14 9.20 55.50
N LEU A 317 -26.22 9.57 54.80
CA LEU A 317 -26.16 10.60 53.77
C LEU A 317 -25.63 11.88 54.42
N LEU A 318 -24.37 12.24 54.18
CA LEU A 318 -23.86 13.55 54.53
C LEU A 318 -24.70 14.59 53.76
N PRO A 319 -25.13 15.68 54.42
CA PRO A 319 -25.89 16.73 53.74
C PRO A 319 -25.07 17.24 52.56
N ARG A 320 -25.69 17.25 51.37
CA ARG A 320 -25.12 17.95 50.20
C ARG A 320 -25.01 19.43 50.56
N ASN A 321 -23.78 19.95 50.62
CA ASN A 321 -23.52 21.38 50.62
C ASN A 321 -23.78 21.98 49.24
#